data_AF-A0A1X2GCW5-F1
#
_entry.id   AF-A0A1X2GCW5-F1
#
_cell.length_a   1.000
_cell.length_b   1.000
_cell.length_c   1.000
_cell.angle_alpha   90.00
_cell.angle_beta   90.00
_cell.angle_gamma   90.00
#
_symmetry.space_group_name_H-M   'P 1'
#
loop_
_entity.id
_entity.type
_entity.pdbx_description
1 polymer ?
#
loop_
_entity_poly.entity_id
_entity_poly.type
_entity_poly.pdbx_seq_one_letter_code
_entity_poly.pdbx_strand_id
1 'polypeptide(L)'
;MSKLYTVIQFLKDADGPQSVISIVSRTKVDIRNNKLLWDKLASNDKIDFDPVSETFSYKPTYQIKDKEDLLKLVKSMQSLGGMDYKDLKESYVKISDAVEELAGTSEILVVRTKDGQPRGLFYNDPNLNTHMDTEFKTMWGEIKVPDETDLPKALETAGLKTMDVFEKKVVAEPQPKRSKTRNKKIKITNTHLAHIDLSKDYVPKK
;
A
#
# COMPACT_ATOMS: atom_id res chain seq x y z
N MET A 1 24.64 -16.60 18.98
CA MET A 1 23.18 -16.55 18.76
C MET A 1 22.50 -16.38 20.12
N SER A 2 21.50 -15.49 20.23
CA SER A 2 20.81 -15.21 21.50
C SER A 2 19.99 -16.43 21.95
N LYS A 3 20.03 -16.78 23.25
CA LYS A 3 19.26 -17.89 23.84
C LYS A 3 17.76 -17.81 23.52
N LEU A 4 17.22 -16.58 23.42
CA LEU A 4 15.83 -16.31 23.04
C LEU A 4 15.52 -16.76 21.61
N TYR A 5 16.42 -16.49 20.66
CA TYR A 5 16.23 -16.86 19.26
C TYR A 5 16.20 -18.38 19.07
N THR A 6 17.07 -19.10 19.79
CA THR A 6 17.09 -20.57 19.77
C THR A 6 15.76 -21.18 20.24
N VAL A 7 15.17 -20.60 21.30
CA VAL A 7 13.86 -21.04 21.79
C VAL A 7 12.75 -20.75 20.78
N ILE A 8 12.73 -19.55 20.19
CA ILE A 8 11.72 -19.18 19.18
C ILE A 8 11.82 -20.09 17.95
N GLN A 9 13.04 -20.36 17.48
CA GLN A 9 13.25 -21.25 16.34
C GLN A 9 12.75 -22.67 16.63
N PHE A 10 13.01 -23.20 17.84
CA PHE A 10 12.46 -24.49 18.24
C PHE A 10 10.93 -24.50 18.29
N LEU A 11 10.31 -23.45 18.85
CA LEU A 11 8.85 -23.33 18.91
C LEU A 11 8.23 -23.25 17.51
N LYS A 12 8.92 -22.60 16.57
CA LYS A 12 8.51 -22.53 15.17
C LYS A 12 8.56 -23.91 14.48
N ASP A 13 9.59 -24.71 14.77
CA ASP A 13 9.75 -26.03 14.18
C ASP A 13 8.80 -27.08 14.78
N ALA A 14 8.38 -26.89 16.04
CA ALA A 14 7.53 -27.84 16.77
C ALA A 14 6.02 -27.73 16.44
N ASP A 15 5.61 -26.68 15.72
CA ASP A 15 4.24 -26.40 15.23
C ASP A 15 3.12 -26.79 16.22
N GLY A 16 3.27 -26.37 17.49
CA GLY A 16 2.31 -26.67 18.56
C GLY A 16 2.77 -26.22 19.95
N PRO A 17 1.89 -26.30 20.97
CA PRO A 17 2.22 -25.92 22.35
C PRO A 17 3.30 -26.83 22.93
N GLN A 18 4.38 -26.22 23.44
CA GLN A 18 5.49 -26.92 24.08
C GLN A 18 5.58 -26.53 25.55
N SER A 19 5.72 -27.54 26.42
CA SER A 19 5.96 -27.30 27.84
C SER A 19 7.36 -26.76 28.06
N VAL A 20 7.55 -26.03 29.17
CA VAL A 20 8.87 -25.52 29.58
C VAL A 20 9.91 -26.64 29.63
N ILE A 21 9.54 -27.83 30.09
CA ILE A 21 10.42 -29.00 30.21
C ILE A 21 10.90 -29.48 28.82
N SER A 22 9.98 -29.57 27.85
CA SER A 22 10.31 -29.94 26.46
C SER A 22 11.31 -28.97 25.84
N ILE A 23 11.09 -27.67 26.06
CA ILE A 23 11.96 -26.62 25.54
C ILE A 23 13.35 -26.70 26.16
N VAL A 24 13.46 -26.85 27.49
CA VAL A 24 14.76 -27.00 28.17
C VAL A 24 15.50 -28.24 27.66
N SER A 25 14.81 -29.37 27.51
CA SER A 25 15.40 -30.63 27.04
C SER A 25 16.00 -30.49 25.63
N ARG A 26 15.29 -29.84 24.71
CA ARG A 26 15.75 -29.73 23.31
C ARG A 26 16.75 -28.61 23.09
N THR A 27 16.53 -27.45 23.71
CA THR A 27 17.37 -26.25 23.50
C THR A 27 18.54 -26.16 24.46
N LYS A 28 18.53 -26.94 25.56
CA LYS A 28 19.48 -26.86 26.69
C LYS A 28 19.53 -25.47 27.33
N VAL A 29 18.46 -24.68 27.16
CA VAL A 29 18.32 -23.34 27.73
C VAL A 29 17.32 -23.40 28.88
N ASP A 30 17.79 -23.11 30.09
CA ASP A 30 16.91 -23.03 31.26
C ASP A 30 16.08 -21.75 31.23
N ILE A 31 14.79 -21.89 30.95
CA ILE A 31 13.83 -20.78 30.94
C ILE A 31 13.37 -20.44 32.36
N ARG A 32 13.16 -21.44 33.23
CA ARG A 32 12.72 -21.25 34.63
C ARG A 32 13.72 -20.46 35.48
N ASN A 33 15.02 -20.71 35.31
CA ASN A 33 16.06 -20.05 36.11
C ASN A 33 16.36 -18.62 35.62
N ASN A 34 15.86 -18.23 34.45
CA ASN A 34 16.18 -16.95 33.83
C ASN A 34 14.91 -16.10 33.65
N LYS A 35 14.55 -15.36 34.69
CA LYS A 35 13.38 -14.47 34.71
C LYS A 35 13.37 -13.47 33.55
N LEU A 36 14.53 -12.92 33.17
CA LEU A 36 14.64 -12.01 32.04
C LEU A 36 14.29 -12.67 30.69
N LEU A 37 14.54 -13.97 30.56
CA LEU A 37 14.22 -14.72 29.35
C LEU A 37 12.74 -15.13 29.34
N TRP A 38 12.19 -15.47 30.51
CA TRP A 38 10.75 -15.67 30.69
C TRP A 38 9.94 -14.44 30.30
N ASP A 39 10.27 -13.27 30.87
CA ASP A 39 9.57 -12.02 30.60
C ASP A 39 9.65 -11.64 29.10
N LYS A 40 10.80 -11.89 28.47
CA LYS A 40 10.99 -11.66 27.03
C LYS A 40 10.21 -12.63 26.14
N LEU A 41 10.00 -13.87 26.55
CA LEU A 41 9.18 -14.84 25.83
C LEU A 41 7.70 -14.49 25.98
N ALA A 42 7.26 -14.18 27.21
CA ALA A 42 5.88 -13.81 27.50
C ALA A 42 5.45 -12.47 26.89
N SER A 43 6.39 -11.52 26.74
CA SER A 43 6.13 -10.21 26.11
C SER A 43 6.24 -10.23 24.58
N ASN A 44 6.56 -11.35 23.94
CA ASN A 44 6.79 -11.40 22.50
C ASN A 44 5.49 -11.65 21.74
N ASP A 45 5.14 -10.76 20.81
CA ASP A 45 3.93 -10.86 19.98
C ASP A 45 3.85 -12.13 19.12
N LYS A 46 5.00 -12.76 18.84
CA LYS A 46 5.11 -14.01 18.08
C LYS A 46 5.00 -15.28 18.95
N ILE A 47 4.77 -15.15 20.25
CA ILE A 47 4.65 -16.27 21.18
C ILE A 47 3.35 -16.13 21.96
N ASP A 48 2.58 -17.21 22.02
CA ASP A 48 1.42 -17.31 22.89
C ASP A 48 1.77 -18.18 24.09
N PHE A 49 1.54 -17.65 25.29
CA PHE A 49 1.81 -18.33 26.55
C PHE A 49 0.49 -18.63 27.25
N ASP A 50 0.23 -19.91 27.52
CA ASP A 50 -0.92 -20.35 28.30
C ASP A 50 -0.51 -20.53 29.78
N PRO A 51 -1.02 -19.69 30.71
CA PRO A 51 -0.70 -19.78 32.13
C PRO A 51 -1.22 -21.05 32.80
N VAL A 52 -2.26 -21.70 32.23
CA VAL A 52 -2.90 -22.88 32.84
C VAL A 52 -2.08 -24.13 32.59
N SER A 53 -1.60 -24.29 31.36
CA SER A 53 -0.80 -25.45 30.95
C SER A 53 0.72 -25.23 31.07
N GLU A 54 1.16 -24.01 31.42
CA GLU A 54 2.57 -23.57 31.36
C GLU A 54 3.23 -23.92 30.01
N THR A 55 2.49 -23.75 28.91
CA THR A 55 2.99 -24.02 27.56
C THR A 55 3.24 -22.75 26.77
N PHE A 56 4.29 -22.79 25.96
CA PHE A 56 4.60 -21.76 24.97
C PHE A 56 4.30 -22.34 23.58
N SER A 57 3.58 -21.58 22.77
CA SER A 57 3.35 -21.90 21.36
C SER A 57 3.80 -20.74 20.48
N TYR A 58 4.30 -21.05 19.28
CA TYR A 58 4.59 -20.00 18.30
C TYR A 58 3.29 -19.50 17.69
N LYS A 59 3.11 -18.17 17.66
CA LYS A 59 1.99 -17.50 17.04
C LYS A 59 2.43 -16.95 15.68
N PRO A 60 2.09 -17.60 14.56
CA PRO A 60 2.41 -17.06 13.25
C PRO A 60 1.56 -15.83 12.97
N THR A 61 2.01 -14.98 12.04
CA THR A 61 1.29 -13.77 11.61
C THR A 61 -0.11 -14.12 11.09
N TYR A 62 -0.24 -15.26 10.42
CA TYR A 62 -1.51 -15.80 9.96
C TYR A 62 -1.65 -17.26 10.40
N GLN A 63 -2.81 -17.64 10.90
CA GLN A 63 -3.04 -19.01 11.34
C GLN A 63 -3.57 -19.83 10.15
N ILE A 64 -2.67 -20.25 9.26
CA ILE A 64 -2.99 -21.01 8.05
C ILE A 64 -2.52 -22.44 8.23
N LYS A 65 -3.45 -23.40 8.21
CA LYS A 65 -3.13 -24.83 8.31
C LYS A 65 -3.35 -25.57 7.00
N ASP A 66 -4.36 -25.13 6.26
CA ASP A 66 -4.81 -25.79 5.04
C ASP A 66 -4.88 -24.82 3.85
N LYS A 67 -4.92 -25.39 2.64
CA LYS A 67 -5.10 -24.67 1.37
C LYS A 67 -6.39 -23.82 1.38
N GLU A 68 -7.45 -24.33 1.98
CA GLU A 68 -8.72 -23.62 2.09
C GLU A 68 -8.63 -22.38 2.99
N ASP A 69 -7.84 -22.45 4.05
CA ASP A 69 -7.62 -21.32 4.96
C ASP A 69 -6.83 -20.21 4.26
N LEU A 70 -5.84 -20.60 3.44
CA LEU A 70 -5.13 -19.66 2.57
C LEU A 70 -6.10 -18.94 1.62
N LEU A 71 -6.99 -19.68 0.95
CA LEU A 71 -7.96 -19.08 0.04
C LEU A 71 -8.93 -18.14 0.78
N LYS A 72 -9.46 -18.54 1.94
CA LYS A 72 -10.33 -17.70 2.78
C LYS A 72 -9.64 -16.42 3.22
N LEU A 73 -8.36 -16.51 3.61
CA LEU A 73 -7.55 -15.37 4.02
C LEU A 73 -7.29 -14.41 2.86
N VAL A 74 -6.87 -14.93 1.71
CA VAL A 74 -6.63 -14.12 0.51
C VAL A 74 -7.92 -13.44 0.03
N LYS A 75 -9.06 -14.14 0.13
CA LYS A 75 -10.38 -13.58 -0.17
C LYS A 75 -10.82 -12.50 0.82
N SER A 76 -10.56 -12.67 2.12
CA SER A 76 -10.91 -11.65 3.13
C SER A 76 -10.06 -10.39 2.97
N MET A 77 -8.83 -10.54 2.50
CA MET A 77 -7.88 -9.45 2.24
C MET A 77 -8.06 -8.79 0.86
N GLN A 78 -8.99 -9.24 0.02
CA GLN A 78 -9.18 -8.71 -1.33
C GLN A 78 -9.38 -7.19 -1.39
N SER A 79 -9.97 -6.59 -0.35
CA SER A 79 -10.22 -5.15 -0.25
C SER A 79 -9.02 -4.37 0.27
N LEU A 80 -8.13 -5.02 1.02
CA LEU A 80 -6.92 -4.44 1.60
C LEU A 80 -5.72 -4.54 0.66
N GLY A 81 -5.81 -5.40 -0.37
CA GLY A 81 -4.80 -5.56 -1.41
C GLY A 81 -4.23 -6.98 -1.45
N GLY A 82 -2.96 -7.08 -1.85
CA GLY A 82 -2.24 -8.35 -1.92
C GLY A 82 -1.46 -8.67 -0.64
N MET A 83 -1.17 -9.96 -0.45
CA MET A 83 -0.38 -10.45 0.68
C MET A 83 1.06 -10.75 0.24
N ASP A 84 2.05 -10.45 1.08
CA ASP A 84 3.44 -10.83 0.82
C ASP A 84 3.62 -12.34 1.08
N TYR A 85 4.26 -13.02 0.13
CA TYR A 85 4.57 -14.44 0.25
C TYR A 85 5.46 -14.75 1.45
N LYS A 86 6.32 -13.82 1.89
CA LYS A 86 7.21 -14.03 3.07
C LYS A 86 6.43 -14.23 4.35
N ASP A 87 5.38 -13.44 4.57
CA ASP A 87 4.56 -13.51 5.79
C ASP A 87 3.72 -14.79 5.81
N LEU A 88 3.29 -15.24 4.62
CA LEU A 88 2.59 -16.50 4.43
C LEU A 88 3.52 -17.71 4.63
N LYS A 89 4.74 -17.66 4.10
CA LYS A 89 5.76 -18.70 4.30
C LYS A 89 6.19 -18.85 5.76
N GLU A 90 6.13 -17.78 6.54
CA GLU A 90 6.38 -17.86 7.98
C GLU A 90 5.27 -18.62 8.72
N SER A 91 4.07 -18.69 8.14
CA SER A 91 2.86 -19.23 8.75
C SER A 91 2.61 -20.71 8.49
N TYR A 92 3.05 -21.22 7.33
CA TYR A 92 2.76 -22.59 6.90
C TYR A 92 3.91 -23.23 6.12
N VAL A 93 4.33 -24.44 6.52
CA VAL A 93 5.50 -25.13 5.94
C VAL A 93 5.28 -25.55 4.49
N LYS A 94 4.05 -25.93 4.11
CA LYS A 94 3.71 -26.39 2.74
C LYS A 94 3.04 -25.31 1.89
N ILE A 95 3.25 -24.03 2.21
CA ILE A 95 2.57 -22.95 1.49
C ILE A 95 2.99 -22.86 0.03
N SER A 96 4.23 -23.26 -0.30
CA SER A 96 4.71 -23.19 -1.70
C SER A 96 3.85 -24.06 -2.61
N ASP A 97 3.64 -25.31 -2.23
CA ASP A 97 2.86 -26.28 -3.00
C ASP A 97 1.39 -25.82 -3.09
N ALA A 98 0.80 -25.40 -1.97
CA ALA A 98 -0.57 -24.90 -1.95
C ALA A 98 -0.75 -23.66 -2.85
N VAL A 99 0.23 -22.75 -2.87
CA VAL A 99 0.19 -21.55 -3.72
C VAL A 99 0.32 -21.92 -5.20
N GLU A 100 1.19 -22.86 -5.55
CA GLU A 100 1.33 -23.33 -6.93
C GLU A 100 0.06 -24.03 -7.43
N GLU A 101 -0.57 -24.87 -6.59
CA GLU A 101 -1.84 -25.49 -6.91
C GLU A 101 -2.97 -24.46 -7.11
N LEU A 102 -3.11 -23.49 -6.20
CA LEU A 102 -4.14 -22.44 -6.28
C LEU A 102 -3.90 -21.50 -7.47
N ALA A 103 -2.63 -21.27 -7.84
CA ALA A 103 -2.28 -20.54 -9.04
C ALA A 103 -2.61 -21.35 -10.30
N GLY A 104 -2.39 -22.66 -10.28
CA GLY A 104 -2.74 -23.57 -11.38
C GLY A 104 -4.24 -23.65 -11.64
N THR A 105 -5.05 -23.67 -10.58
CA THR A 105 -6.53 -23.61 -10.69
C THR A 105 -7.07 -22.20 -10.98
N SER A 106 -6.19 -21.19 -11.09
CA SER A 106 -6.55 -19.78 -11.30
C SER A 106 -7.47 -19.20 -10.22
N GLU A 107 -7.39 -19.69 -8.99
CA GLU A 107 -8.12 -19.14 -7.83
C GLU A 107 -7.34 -18.01 -7.15
N ILE A 108 -6.02 -17.96 -7.34
CA ILE A 108 -5.12 -16.92 -6.82
C ILE A 108 -4.22 -16.42 -7.95
N LEU A 109 -4.02 -15.10 -8.00
CA LEU A 109 -3.01 -14.47 -8.84
C LEU A 109 -1.71 -14.32 -8.05
N VAL A 110 -0.62 -14.83 -8.63
CA VAL A 110 0.71 -14.77 -8.01
C VAL A 110 1.60 -13.83 -8.80
N VAL A 111 2.00 -12.72 -8.17
CA VAL A 111 3.02 -11.82 -8.70
C VAL A 111 4.39 -12.41 -8.37
N ARG A 112 5.14 -12.75 -9.41
CA ARG A 112 6.48 -13.34 -9.30
C ARG A 112 7.57 -12.29 -9.53
N THR A 113 8.72 -12.49 -8.89
CA THR A 113 9.93 -11.69 -9.13
C THR A 113 10.62 -12.16 -10.42
N LYS A 114 11.63 -11.42 -10.89
CA LYS A 114 12.46 -11.82 -12.05
C LYS A 114 13.05 -13.22 -11.92
N ASP A 115 13.34 -13.65 -10.69
CA ASP A 115 13.87 -14.98 -10.37
C ASP A 115 12.79 -16.07 -10.28
N GLY A 116 11.53 -15.76 -10.62
CA GLY A 116 10.40 -16.70 -10.60
C GLY A 116 9.78 -16.93 -9.21
N GLN A 117 10.38 -16.41 -8.13
CA GLN A 117 9.85 -16.60 -6.78
C GLN A 117 8.54 -15.83 -6.56
N PRO A 118 7.54 -16.44 -5.91
CA PRO A 118 6.32 -15.74 -5.48
C PRO A 118 6.68 -14.57 -4.56
N ARG A 119 6.13 -13.39 -4.85
CA ARG A 119 6.31 -12.19 -4.04
C ARG A 119 5.01 -11.70 -3.44
N GLY A 120 3.97 -11.58 -4.27
CA GLY A 120 2.66 -11.12 -3.84
C GLY A 120 1.56 -12.09 -4.27
N LEU A 121 0.57 -12.30 -3.42
CA LEU A 121 -0.61 -13.12 -3.70
C LEU A 121 -1.86 -12.25 -3.66
N PHE A 122 -2.74 -12.45 -4.64
CA PHE A 122 -4.00 -11.73 -4.76
C PHE A 122 -5.11 -12.72 -5.04
N TYR A 123 -6.31 -12.42 -4.55
CA TYR A 123 -7.48 -13.22 -4.86
C TYR A 123 -7.82 -13.08 -6.35
N ASN A 124 -8.08 -14.21 -7.02
CA ASN A 124 -8.67 -14.20 -8.36
C ASN A 124 -10.14 -14.60 -8.27
N ASP A 125 -11.04 -13.73 -8.71
CA ASP A 125 -12.46 -14.08 -8.77
C ASP A 125 -12.70 -14.96 -10.01
N PRO A 126 -13.09 -16.24 -9.87
CA PRO A 126 -13.32 -17.11 -11.00
C PRO A 126 -14.42 -16.62 -11.93
N ASN A 127 -15.37 -15.81 -11.44
CA ASN A 127 -16.46 -15.26 -12.25
C ASN A 127 -15.99 -14.21 -13.25
N LEU A 128 -14.83 -13.60 -13.00
CA LEU A 128 -14.23 -12.59 -13.88
C LEU A 128 -13.26 -13.22 -14.89
N ASN A 129 -12.92 -14.51 -14.74
CA ASN A 129 -12.03 -15.20 -15.65
C ASN A 129 -12.74 -15.49 -16.98
N THR A 130 -12.34 -14.76 -18.01
CA THR A 130 -12.81 -14.99 -19.38
C THR A 130 -11.76 -15.78 -20.15
N HIS A 131 -12.16 -16.93 -20.71
CA HIS A 131 -11.30 -17.68 -21.61
C HIS A 131 -11.14 -16.93 -22.93
N MET A 132 -9.90 -16.75 -23.38
CA MET A 132 -9.55 -16.16 -24.68
C MET A 132 -8.43 -16.98 -25.29
N ASP A 133 -8.55 -17.24 -26.58
CA ASP A 133 -7.53 -18.01 -27.31
C ASP A 133 -6.22 -17.24 -27.38
N THR A 134 -5.13 -17.98 -27.44
CA THR A 134 -3.77 -17.42 -27.49
C THR A 134 -3.55 -16.58 -28.74
N GLU A 135 -4.15 -16.95 -29.87
CA GLU A 135 -4.08 -16.18 -31.11
C GLU A 135 -4.70 -14.79 -30.95
N PHE A 136 -5.89 -14.68 -30.34
CA PHE A 136 -6.53 -13.40 -30.05
C PHE A 136 -5.69 -12.52 -29.11
N LYS A 137 -5.06 -13.11 -28.10
CA LYS A 137 -4.17 -12.37 -27.19
C LYS A 137 -2.96 -11.79 -27.91
N THR A 138 -2.37 -12.56 -28.83
CA THR A 138 -1.24 -12.09 -29.65
C THR A 138 -1.67 -10.97 -30.58
N MET A 139 -2.76 -11.16 -31.33
CA MET A 139 -3.30 -10.13 -32.21
C MET A 139 -3.61 -8.84 -31.45
N TRP A 140 -4.21 -8.93 -30.26
CA TRP A 140 -4.49 -7.77 -29.42
C TRP A 140 -3.21 -7.02 -29.00
N GLY A 141 -2.15 -7.75 -28.65
CA GLY A 141 -0.87 -7.16 -28.24
C GLY A 141 -0.07 -6.53 -29.39
N GLU A 142 -0.29 -6.97 -30.63
CA GLU A 142 0.36 -6.41 -31.82
C GLU A 142 -0.22 -5.06 -32.27
N ILE A 143 -1.46 -4.76 -31.85
CA ILE A 143 -2.13 -3.50 -32.18
C ILE A 143 -1.38 -2.35 -31.46
N LYS A 144 -0.70 -1.53 -32.25
CA LYS A 144 -0.05 -0.30 -31.76
C LYS A 144 -1.12 0.73 -31.42
N VAL A 145 -1.22 1.06 -30.13
CA VAL A 145 -2.06 2.17 -29.66
C VAL A 145 -1.43 3.49 -30.12
N PRO A 146 -2.15 4.35 -30.86
CA PRO A 146 -1.68 5.67 -31.25
C PRO A 146 -1.40 6.55 -30.02
N ASP A 147 -0.51 7.53 -30.18
CA ASP A 147 -0.21 8.49 -29.12
C ASP A 147 -1.43 9.38 -28.79
N GLU A 148 -1.47 9.97 -27.59
CA GLU A 148 -2.66 10.69 -27.09
C GLU A 148 -3.14 11.80 -28.04
N THR A 149 -2.23 12.42 -28.81
CA THR A 149 -2.56 13.48 -29.77
C THR A 149 -3.19 12.97 -31.06
N ASP A 150 -2.87 11.75 -31.47
CA ASP A 150 -3.34 11.15 -32.72
C ASP A 150 -4.51 10.18 -32.51
N LEU A 151 -4.73 9.73 -31.27
CA LEU A 151 -5.85 8.88 -30.88
C LEU A 151 -7.22 9.46 -31.28
N PRO A 152 -7.52 10.78 -31.11
CA PRO A 152 -8.82 11.33 -31.51
C PRO A 152 -9.06 11.25 -33.01
N LYS A 153 -8.03 11.55 -33.82
CA LYS A 153 -8.11 11.47 -35.29
C LYS A 153 -8.26 10.03 -35.76
N ALA A 154 -7.57 9.09 -35.12
CA ALA A 154 -7.70 7.67 -35.43
C ALA A 154 -9.10 7.14 -35.10
N LEU A 155 -9.68 7.55 -33.97
CA LEU A 155 -11.05 7.21 -33.58
C LEU A 155 -12.08 7.80 -34.55
N GLU A 156 -11.94 9.07 -34.94
CA GLU A 156 -12.80 9.70 -35.94
C GLU A 156 -12.72 8.98 -37.29
N THR A 157 -11.51 8.60 -37.73
CA THR A 157 -11.30 7.84 -38.97
C THR A 157 -11.95 6.45 -38.89
N ALA A 158 -11.94 5.83 -37.71
CA ALA A 158 -12.63 4.56 -37.45
C ALA A 158 -14.15 4.71 -37.25
N GLY A 159 -14.70 5.93 -37.36
CA GLY A 159 -16.13 6.22 -37.17
C GLY A 159 -16.59 6.13 -35.71
N LEU A 160 -15.66 6.08 -34.76
CA LEU A 160 -15.93 6.09 -33.33
C LEU A 160 -15.89 7.53 -32.85
N LYS A 161 -17.01 8.02 -32.32
CA LYS A 161 -17.02 9.32 -31.63
C LYS A 161 -16.24 9.16 -30.33
N THR A 162 -15.16 9.94 -30.19
CA THR A 162 -14.60 10.22 -28.88
C THR A 162 -15.74 10.78 -28.03
N MET A 163 -15.97 10.21 -26.84
CA MET A 163 -16.79 10.93 -25.87
C MET A 163 -16.12 12.29 -25.69
N ASP A 164 -16.89 13.38 -25.73
CA ASP A 164 -16.41 14.72 -25.41
C ASP A 164 -15.77 14.65 -24.02
N VAL A 165 -14.46 14.39 -24.00
CA VAL A 165 -13.63 14.58 -22.83
C VAL A 165 -13.73 16.07 -22.66
N PHE A 166 -14.58 16.50 -21.74
CA PHE A 166 -14.55 17.86 -21.22
C PHE A 166 -13.11 18.07 -20.78
N GLU A 167 -12.31 18.67 -21.67
CA GLU A 167 -11.12 19.40 -21.29
C GLU A 167 -11.63 20.46 -20.33
N LYS A 168 -11.73 20.10 -19.05
CA LYS A 168 -11.57 21.08 -17.98
C LYS A 168 -10.13 21.54 -18.16
N LYS A 169 -9.94 22.48 -19.08
CA LYS A 169 -8.89 23.48 -18.99
C LYS A 169 -9.06 24.02 -17.60
N VAL A 170 -8.23 23.53 -16.68
CA VAL A 170 -8.03 24.15 -15.39
C VAL A 170 -7.47 25.51 -15.77
N VAL A 171 -8.36 26.49 -15.90
CA VAL A 171 -7.98 27.89 -16.00
C VAL A 171 -7.28 28.14 -14.69
N ALA A 172 -5.95 28.10 -14.72
CA ALA A 172 -5.14 28.46 -13.58
C ALA A 172 -5.59 29.87 -13.19
N GLU A 173 -6.22 29.99 -12.02
CA GLU A 173 -6.61 31.29 -11.49
C GLU A 173 -5.35 32.17 -11.47
N PRO A 174 -5.41 33.38 -12.04
CA PRO A 174 -4.26 34.27 -12.06
C PRO A 174 -3.92 34.64 -10.61
N GLN A 175 -2.83 34.07 -10.10
CA GLN A 175 -2.23 34.46 -8.82
C GLN A 175 -2.08 36.00 -8.79
N PRO A 176 -2.60 36.69 -7.76
CA PRO A 176 -2.50 38.13 -7.69
C PRO A 176 -1.02 38.51 -7.52
N LYS A 177 -0.43 39.06 -8.58
CA LYS A 177 0.92 39.60 -8.53
C LYS A 177 0.97 40.69 -7.47
N ARG A 178 1.73 40.47 -6.39
CA ARG A 178 2.03 41.49 -5.39
C ARG A 178 2.57 42.74 -6.09
N SER A 179 1.80 43.81 -6.02
CA SER A 179 2.16 45.13 -6.52
C SER A 179 3.46 45.58 -5.83
N LYS A 180 4.55 45.70 -6.60
CA LYS A 180 5.76 46.38 -6.13
C LYS A 180 5.47 47.87 -6.07
N THR A 181 5.46 48.43 -4.87
CA THR A 181 5.27 49.87 -4.61
C THR A 181 6.33 50.67 -5.36
N ARG A 182 5.94 51.30 -6.47
CA ARG A 182 6.81 52.14 -7.27
C ARG A 182 6.72 53.56 -6.71
N ASN A 183 7.73 53.98 -5.96
CA ASN A 183 7.87 55.35 -5.45
C ASN A 183 7.90 56.35 -6.62
N LYS A 184 6.75 56.92 -6.98
CA LYS A 184 6.66 58.02 -7.93
C LYS A 184 6.86 59.34 -7.16
N LYS A 185 7.92 60.07 -7.50
CA LYS A 185 8.11 61.46 -7.06
C LYS A 185 7.03 62.32 -7.69
N ILE A 186 6.13 62.87 -6.88
CA ILE A 186 5.07 63.78 -7.32
C ILE A 186 5.68 65.17 -7.51
N LYS A 187 5.52 65.74 -8.71
CA LYS A 187 5.90 67.13 -9.01
C LYS A 187 4.69 68.00 -8.68
N ILE A 188 4.78 68.80 -7.61
CA ILE A 188 3.74 69.76 -7.23
C ILE A 188 3.91 71.00 -8.12
N THR A 189 2.94 71.29 -8.97
CA THR A 189 3.00 72.37 -9.97
C THR A 189 2.24 73.64 -9.56
N ASN A 190 1.68 73.70 -8.35
CA ASN A 190 0.89 74.85 -7.88
C ASN A 190 1.44 75.46 -6.58
N THR A 191 2.60 76.10 -6.67
CA THR A 191 3.27 76.75 -5.53
C THR A 191 2.58 78.06 -5.09
N HIS A 192 1.76 78.68 -5.95
CA HIS A 192 1.11 79.97 -5.65
C HIS A 192 -0.18 79.88 -4.82
N LEU A 193 -0.70 78.67 -4.55
CA LEU A 193 -1.90 78.45 -3.73
C LEU A 193 -1.57 78.15 -2.24
N ALA A 194 -0.30 78.27 -1.83
CA ALA A 194 0.14 77.91 -0.48
C ALA A 194 -0.43 78.77 0.66
N HIS A 195 -0.96 79.96 0.36
CA HIS A 195 -1.45 80.90 1.37
C HIS A 195 -2.99 80.86 1.56
N ILE A 196 -3.69 80.01 0.82
CA ILE A 196 -5.14 79.86 0.93
C ILE A 196 -5.42 78.58 1.73
N ASP A 197 -6.06 78.72 2.88
CA ASP A 197 -6.51 77.59 3.69
C ASP A 197 -7.81 77.02 3.09
N LEU A 198 -7.69 75.96 2.30
CA LEU A 198 -8.81 75.27 1.65
C LEU A 198 -9.67 74.45 2.63
N SER A 199 -9.39 74.47 3.94
CA SER A 199 -10.23 73.79 4.94
C SER A 199 -11.44 74.62 5.40
N LYS A 200 -11.57 75.86 4.92
CA LYS A 200 -12.70 76.76 5.26
C LYS A 200 -13.48 77.15 4.02
N ASP A 201 -14.79 76.93 4.06
CA ASP A 201 -15.71 77.41 3.02
C ASP A 201 -15.94 78.92 3.16
N TYR A 202 -15.49 79.69 2.18
CA TYR A 202 -15.73 81.14 2.11
C TYR A 202 -17.01 81.41 1.34
N VAL A 203 -18.08 81.79 2.06
CA VAL A 203 -19.32 82.23 1.45
C VAL A 203 -19.25 83.76 1.20
N PRO A 204 -19.52 84.25 -0.02
CA PRO A 204 -19.47 85.68 -0.30
C PRO A 204 -20.58 86.42 0.47
N LYS A 205 -20.23 87.52 1.15
CA LYS A 205 -21.22 88.44 1.71
C LYS A 205 -21.90 89.21 0.56
N LYS A 206 -23.23 89.32 0.61
CA LYS A 206 -24.06 90.08 -0.34
C LYS A 206 -23.59 91.52 -0.48
#